data_AF-A0A3A6W503-F1
#
_entry.id   AF-A0A3A6W503-F1
#
_cell.length_a   1.000
_cell.length_b   1.000
_cell.length_c   1.000
_cell.angle_alpha   90.00
_cell.angle_beta   90.00
_cell.angle_gamma   90.00
#
_symmetry.space_group_name_H-M   'P 1'
#
loop_
_entity.id
_entity.type
_entity.pdbx_description
1 polymer ?
#
loop_
_entity_poly.entity_id
_entity_poly.type
_entity_poly.pdbx_seq_one_letter_code
_entity_poly.pdbx_strand_id
1 'polypeptide(L)'
;MKILKIFFVGVGLIIGLLLSASIGGAFDNFLQLKYTSNFENYWSEFRDIQNSTQSEVLYINPKVLRLGSLTPHFIAKLSYKGEVFRTQLEGLGWSYKDGVYRKIVNGDTYTLMVLDYKNNIELELYVEK
;
A
#
# COMPACT_ATOMS: atom_id res chain seq x y z
N MET A 1 31.61 40.77 10.50
CA MET A 1 30.21 40.30 10.63
C MET A 1 29.61 39.65 9.38
N LYS A 2 29.95 40.05 8.15
CA LYS A 2 29.35 39.46 6.92
C LYS A 2 29.83 38.03 6.62
N ILE A 3 31.12 37.74 6.81
CA ILE A 3 31.70 36.40 6.56
C ILE A 3 31.17 35.34 7.52
N LEU A 4 30.96 35.70 8.80
CA LEU A 4 30.43 34.78 9.81
C LEU A 4 28.99 34.32 9.47
N LYS A 5 28.13 35.22 8.96
CA LYS A 5 26.76 34.88 8.53
C LYS A 5 26.74 33.95 7.32
N ILE A 6 27.64 34.14 6.35
CA ILE A 6 27.77 33.26 5.18
C ILE A 6 28.21 31.86 5.62
N PHE A 7 29.12 31.77 6.60
CA PHE A 7 29.59 30.50 7.15
C PHE A 7 28.46 29.72 7.85
N PHE A 8 27.63 30.38 8.67
CA PHE A 8 26.48 29.73 9.31
C PHE A 8 25.40 29.25 8.32
N VAL A 9 25.16 29.99 7.23
CA VAL A 9 24.21 29.59 6.18
C VAL A 9 24.75 28.38 5.39
N GLY A 10 26.05 28.39 5.06
CA GLY A 10 26.69 27.26 4.36
C GLY A 10 26.70 25.98 5.20
N VAL A 11 27.04 26.08 6.49
CA VAL A 11 27.03 24.92 7.41
C VAL A 11 25.61 24.42 7.67
N GLY A 12 24.62 25.32 7.79
CA GLY A 12 23.21 24.95 7.95
C GLY A 12 22.62 24.22 6.74
N LEU A 13 23.01 24.63 5.51
CA LEU A 13 22.63 23.93 4.28
C LEU A 13 23.24 22.53 4.19
N ILE A 14 24.52 22.39 4.55
CA ILE A 14 25.22 21.09 4.53
C ILE A 14 24.64 20.15 5.58
N ILE A 15 24.37 20.64 6.80
CA ILE A 15 23.72 19.83 7.86
C ILE A 15 22.29 19.48 7.45
N GLY A 16 21.53 20.41 6.87
CA GLY A 16 20.18 20.16 6.35
C GLY A 16 20.15 19.08 5.27
N LEU A 17 21.12 19.09 4.34
CA LEU A 17 21.28 18.09 3.28
C LEU A 17 21.69 16.71 3.84
N LEU A 18 22.61 16.67 4.81
CA LEU A 18 23.03 15.43 5.47
C LEU A 18 21.90 14.81 6.32
N LEU A 19 21.10 15.64 6.99
CA LEU A 19 19.91 15.21 7.73
C LEU A 19 18.80 14.74 6.77
N SER A 20 18.55 15.42 5.66
CA SER A 20 17.56 14.96 4.67
C SER A 20 17.98 13.64 4.00
N ALA A 21 19.27 13.44 3.74
CA ALA A 21 19.78 12.20 3.15
C ALA A 21 19.73 11.02 4.14
N SER A 22 20.05 11.26 5.42
CA SER A 22 19.97 10.23 6.46
C SER A 22 18.53 9.88 6.86
N ILE A 23 17.64 10.87 6.92
CA ILE A 23 16.21 10.65 7.14
C ILE A 23 15.59 9.93 5.93
N GLY A 24 15.94 10.34 4.70
CA GLY A 24 15.49 9.67 3.48
C GLY A 24 15.89 8.20 3.43
N GLY A 25 17.17 7.87 3.68
CA GLY A 25 17.64 6.48 3.69
C GLY A 25 17.05 5.63 4.83
N ALA A 26 16.87 6.19 6.03
CA ALA A 26 16.22 5.50 7.14
C ALA A 26 14.72 5.26 6.88
N PHE A 27 14.06 6.23 6.25
CA PHE A 27 12.67 6.15 5.84
C PHE A 27 12.48 5.11 4.73
N ASP A 28 13.34 5.11 3.70
CA ASP A 28 13.33 4.13 2.62
C ASP A 28 13.55 2.71 3.17
N ASN A 29 14.49 2.53 4.10
CA ASN A 29 14.71 1.24 4.77
C ASN A 29 13.51 0.81 5.63
N PHE A 30 12.90 1.72 6.39
CA PHE A 30 11.71 1.44 7.19
C PHE A 30 10.53 1.02 6.30
N LEU A 31 10.30 1.74 5.20
CA LEU A 31 9.28 1.40 4.23
C LEU A 31 9.58 0.06 3.58
N GLN A 32 10.82 -0.18 3.14
CA GLN A 32 11.23 -1.44 2.56
C GLN A 32 11.00 -2.60 3.53
N LEU A 33 11.39 -2.47 4.80
CA LEU A 33 11.11 -3.45 5.85
C LEU A 33 9.61 -3.71 6.04
N LYS A 34 8.79 -2.65 6.05
CA LYS A 34 7.33 -2.75 6.19
C LYS A 34 6.67 -3.39 4.97
N TYR A 35 7.18 -3.11 3.76
CA TYR A 35 6.77 -3.83 2.57
C TYR A 35 7.12 -5.30 2.72
N THR A 36 8.38 -5.63 3.01
CA THR A 36 8.86 -7.02 3.10
C THR A 36 8.13 -7.83 4.16
N SER A 37 7.85 -7.28 5.35
CA SER A 37 7.18 -8.02 6.43
C SER A 37 5.75 -8.43 6.07
N ASN A 38 5.02 -7.58 5.35
CA ASN A 38 3.61 -7.83 5.02
C ASN A 38 3.45 -8.36 3.58
N PHE A 39 4.54 -8.40 2.81
CA PHE A 39 4.55 -8.70 1.37
C PHE A 39 3.94 -10.06 1.08
N GLU A 40 4.36 -11.09 1.81
CA GLU A 40 3.95 -12.47 1.53
C GLU A 40 2.44 -12.65 1.73
N ASN A 41 1.90 -12.11 2.83
CA ASN A 41 0.47 -12.14 3.11
C ASN A 41 -0.32 -11.32 2.08
N TYR A 42 0.15 -10.12 1.71
CA TYR A 42 -0.49 -9.32 0.66
C TYR A 42 -0.60 -10.08 -0.65
N TRP A 43 0.49 -10.71 -1.10
CA TRP A 43 0.50 -11.49 -2.32
C TRP A 43 -0.34 -12.75 -2.23
N SER A 44 -0.39 -13.38 -1.07
CA SER A 44 -1.28 -14.54 -0.85
C SER A 44 -2.73 -14.13 -1.00
N GLU A 45 -3.17 -13.11 -0.26
CA GLU A 45 -4.55 -12.62 -0.32
C GLU A 45 -4.92 -12.14 -1.72
N PHE A 46 -4.02 -11.43 -2.40
CA PHE A 46 -4.25 -11.02 -3.79
C PHE A 46 -4.41 -12.20 -4.75
N ARG A 47 -3.56 -13.24 -4.63
CA ARG A 47 -3.68 -14.44 -5.45
C ARG A 47 -5.00 -15.18 -5.19
N ASP A 48 -5.41 -15.27 -3.94
CA ASP A 48 -6.68 -15.90 -3.58
C ASP A 48 -7.85 -15.15 -4.19
N ILE A 49 -7.84 -13.82 -4.14
CA ILE A 49 -8.84 -12.97 -4.81
C ILE A 49 -8.81 -13.24 -6.31
N GLN A 50 -7.65 -13.10 -6.96
CA GLN A 50 -7.51 -13.29 -8.41
C GLN A 50 -8.01 -14.67 -8.88
N ASN A 51 -7.66 -15.73 -8.15
CA ASN A 51 -8.03 -17.10 -8.47
C ASN A 51 -9.54 -17.34 -8.28
N SER A 52 -10.10 -16.86 -7.17
CA SER A 52 -11.53 -16.97 -6.87
C SER A 52 -12.38 -16.24 -7.92
N THR A 53 -11.89 -15.10 -8.41
CA THR A 53 -12.62 -14.25 -9.36
C THR A 53 -12.33 -14.60 -10.82
N GLN A 54 -11.41 -15.54 -11.07
CA GLN A 54 -10.94 -15.94 -12.40
C GLN A 54 -10.54 -14.73 -13.27
N SER A 55 -10.00 -13.70 -12.63
CA SER A 55 -9.68 -12.43 -13.27
C SER A 55 -8.26 -12.42 -13.80
N GLU A 56 -8.04 -11.71 -14.91
CA GLU A 56 -6.68 -11.45 -15.38
C GLU A 56 -6.12 -10.20 -14.71
N VAL A 57 -4.84 -10.22 -14.41
CA VAL A 57 -4.15 -9.04 -13.89
C VAL A 57 -3.87 -8.08 -15.04
N LEU A 58 -4.45 -6.88 -14.97
CA LEU A 58 -4.17 -5.81 -15.93
C LEU A 58 -3.02 -4.94 -15.47
N TYR A 59 -2.93 -4.68 -14.16
CA TYR A 59 -1.93 -3.81 -13.57
C TYR A 59 -1.71 -4.12 -12.09
N ILE A 60 -0.48 -3.92 -11.61
CA ILE A 60 -0.07 -4.08 -10.21
C ILE A 60 0.90 -2.95 -9.88
N ASN A 61 0.59 -2.19 -8.84
CA ASN A 61 1.52 -1.26 -8.19
C ASN A 61 1.75 -1.70 -6.74
N PRO A 62 2.83 -2.45 -6.44
CA PRO A 62 3.08 -3.03 -5.13
C PRO A 62 3.77 -2.07 -4.15
N LYS A 63 4.09 -0.83 -4.57
CA LYS A 63 4.86 0.13 -3.76
C LYS A 63 4.14 1.48 -3.69
N VAL A 64 2.92 1.49 -3.17
CA VAL A 64 2.15 2.72 -2.98
C VAL A 64 2.01 3.04 -1.49
N LEU A 65 2.26 4.29 -1.12
CA LEU A 65 2.06 4.78 0.25
C LEU A 65 0.78 5.58 0.31
N ARG A 66 -0.04 5.30 1.33
CA ARG A 66 -1.25 6.08 1.54
C ARG A 66 -0.87 7.42 2.17
N LEU A 67 -1.18 8.51 1.47
CA LEU A 67 -0.98 9.87 1.99
C LEU A 67 -1.78 10.03 3.29
N GLY A 68 -1.10 10.40 4.38
CA GLY A 68 -1.71 10.56 5.71
C GLY A 68 -1.38 9.45 6.71
N SER A 69 -1.22 8.20 6.29
CA SER A 69 -0.88 7.08 7.20
C SER A 69 0.49 6.45 6.95
N LEU A 70 1.14 6.79 5.82
CA LEU A 70 2.41 6.18 5.37
C LEU A 70 2.35 4.64 5.39
N THR A 71 1.15 4.10 5.26
CA THR A 71 0.90 2.67 5.29
C THR A 71 1.21 2.12 3.90
N PRO A 72 2.08 1.10 3.81
CA PRO A 72 2.29 0.36 2.58
C PRO A 72 0.97 -0.24 2.11
N HIS A 73 0.61 0.04 0.88
CA HIS A 73 -0.54 -0.55 0.23
C HIS A 73 -0.20 -0.99 -1.19
N PHE A 74 -1.05 -1.85 -1.70
CA PHE A 74 -0.98 -2.39 -3.04
C PHE A 74 -2.21 -1.93 -3.82
N ILE A 75 -1.99 -1.46 -5.06
CA ILE A 75 -3.07 -1.18 -6.01
C ILE A 75 -3.01 -2.20 -7.13
N ALA A 76 -4.07 -2.98 -7.31
CA ALA A 76 -4.25 -3.90 -8.42
C ALA A 76 -5.36 -3.43 -9.33
N LYS A 77 -5.22 -3.70 -10.62
CA LYS A 77 -6.33 -3.67 -11.57
C LYS A 77 -6.53 -5.06 -12.14
N LEU A 78 -7.75 -5.57 -12.01
CA LEU A 78 -8.13 -6.89 -12.49
C LEU A 78 -9.18 -6.75 -13.59
N SER A 79 -9.05 -7.55 -14.65
CA SER A 79 -10.11 -7.73 -15.63
C SER A 79 -11.22 -8.51 -14.93
N TYR A 80 -12.37 -7.89 -14.78
CA TYR A 80 -13.46 -8.50 -14.06
C TYR A 80 -14.68 -8.56 -14.97
N LYS A 81 -15.15 -9.79 -15.19
CA LYS A 81 -16.24 -10.12 -16.13
C LYS A 81 -17.42 -10.79 -15.44
N GLY A 82 -17.37 -10.98 -14.11
CA GLY A 82 -18.43 -11.65 -13.36
C GLY A 82 -19.43 -10.67 -12.75
N GLU A 83 -20.56 -11.15 -12.25
CA GLU A 83 -21.54 -10.34 -11.49
C GLU A 83 -21.45 -10.55 -9.96
N VAL A 84 -20.61 -11.49 -9.50
CA VAL A 84 -20.60 -12.02 -8.11
C VAL A 84 -19.31 -11.76 -7.31
N PHE A 85 -18.62 -10.65 -7.60
CA PHE A 85 -17.32 -10.30 -6.98
C PHE A 85 -17.41 -10.29 -5.46
N ARG A 86 -18.49 -9.69 -4.96
CA ARG A 86 -18.78 -9.61 -3.54
C ARG A 86 -18.92 -11.00 -2.91
N THR A 87 -19.71 -11.89 -3.50
CA THR A 87 -19.90 -13.26 -3.00
C THR A 87 -18.58 -14.04 -2.99
N GLN A 88 -17.73 -13.83 -3.99
CA GLN A 88 -16.39 -14.43 -4.05
C GLN A 88 -15.49 -13.93 -2.93
N LEU A 89 -15.49 -12.63 -2.65
CA LEU A 89 -14.75 -12.04 -1.52
C LEU A 89 -15.27 -12.54 -0.17
N GLU A 90 -16.59 -12.57 0.03
CA GLU A 90 -17.21 -13.09 1.25
C GLU A 90 -16.85 -14.58 1.47
N GLY A 91 -16.80 -15.38 0.40
CA GLY A 91 -16.33 -16.78 0.44
C GLY A 91 -14.85 -16.93 0.81
N LEU A 92 -14.02 -15.92 0.56
CA LEU A 92 -12.61 -15.85 0.96
C LEU A 92 -12.42 -15.31 2.40
N GLY A 93 -13.52 -15.04 3.11
CA GLY A 93 -13.52 -14.54 4.49
C GLY A 93 -13.43 -13.03 4.62
N TRP A 94 -13.63 -12.27 3.54
CA TRP A 94 -13.70 -10.81 3.60
C TRP A 94 -15.09 -10.35 4.08
N SER A 95 -15.12 -9.48 5.08
CA SER A 95 -16.35 -8.89 5.60
C SER A 95 -16.54 -7.48 5.08
N TYR A 96 -17.67 -7.20 4.44
CA TYR A 96 -17.99 -5.86 3.93
C TYR A 96 -18.68 -5.00 5.01
N LYS A 97 -18.04 -3.89 5.40
CA LYS A 97 -18.60 -2.93 6.36
C LYS A 97 -18.04 -1.53 6.12
N ASP A 98 -18.91 -0.51 6.21
CA ASP A 98 -18.55 0.90 6.10
C ASP A 98 -17.83 1.25 4.77
N GLY A 99 -18.28 0.64 3.67
CA GLY A 99 -17.77 0.94 2.32
C GLY A 99 -16.50 0.18 1.93
N VAL A 100 -15.93 -0.64 2.81
CA VAL A 100 -14.69 -1.39 2.57
C VAL A 100 -14.82 -2.84 3.02
N TYR A 101 -13.97 -3.72 2.48
CA TYR A 101 -13.85 -5.10 2.93
C TYR A 101 -12.74 -5.22 3.98
N ARG A 102 -12.94 -6.03 5.01
CA ARG A 102 -11.94 -6.31 6.04
C ARG A 102 -11.76 -7.79 6.30
N LYS A 103 -10.53 -8.21 6.59
CA LYS A 103 -10.17 -9.58 6.95
C LYS A 103 -9.04 -9.56 7.98
N ILE A 104 -9.10 -10.45 8.96
CA ILE A 104 -8.00 -10.63 9.93
C ILE A 104 -7.08 -11.74 9.41
N VAL A 105 -5.80 -11.43 9.23
CA VAL A 105 -4.78 -12.40 8.80
C VAL A 105 -3.61 -12.30 9.77
N ASN A 106 -3.28 -13.40 10.44
CA ASN A 106 -2.20 -13.47 11.43
C ASN A 106 -2.25 -12.40 12.54
N GLY A 107 -3.45 -11.98 12.92
CA GLY A 107 -3.67 -10.96 13.96
C GLY A 107 -3.71 -9.52 13.45
N ASP A 108 -3.33 -9.28 12.19
CA ASP A 108 -3.40 -7.97 11.55
C ASP A 108 -4.73 -7.80 10.81
N THR A 109 -5.30 -6.58 10.84
CA THR A 109 -6.53 -6.25 10.10
C THR A 109 -6.18 -5.73 8.72
N TYR A 110 -6.49 -6.52 7.70
CA TYR A 110 -6.37 -6.13 6.30
C TYR A 110 -7.65 -5.45 5.85
N THR A 111 -7.50 -4.34 5.13
CA THR A 111 -8.58 -3.59 4.49
C THR A 111 -8.38 -3.59 2.99
N LEU A 112 -9.45 -3.92 2.28
CA LEU A 112 -9.54 -3.96 0.84
C LEU A 112 -10.63 -2.98 0.38
N MET A 113 -10.22 -1.96 -0.35
CA MET A 113 -11.14 -1.08 -1.07
C MET A 113 -11.28 -1.59 -2.50
N VAL A 114 -12.51 -1.58 -2.99
CA VAL A 114 -12.86 -2.09 -4.31
C VAL A 114 -13.58 -0.99 -5.07
N LEU A 115 -13.01 -0.55 -6.19
CA LEU A 115 -13.63 0.37 -7.12
C LEU A 115 -14.07 -0.41 -8.34
N ASP A 116 -15.38 -0.43 -8.58
CA ASP A 116 -15.99 -1.16 -9.69
C ASP A 116 -16.11 -0.25 -10.92
N TYR A 117 -15.53 -0.69 -12.03
CA TYR A 117 -15.65 -0.07 -13.34
C TYR A 117 -16.26 -1.07 -14.33
N LYS A 118 -16.88 -0.54 -15.38
CA LYS A 118 -17.65 -1.32 -16.36
C LYS A 118 -17.00 -2.62 -16.88
N ASN A 119 -15.66 -2.69 -16.96
CA ASN A 119 -14.92 -3.86 -17.49
C ASN A 119 -13.75 -4.31 -16.60
N ASN A 120 -13.59 -3.72 -15.42
CA ASN A 120 -12.46 -3.98 -14.53
C ASN A 120 -12.77 -3.50 -13.13
N ILE A 121 -12.00 -4.02 -12.19
CA ILE A 121 -12.02 -3.55 -10.82
C ILE A 121 -10.63 -3.07 -10.44
N GLU A 122 -10.59 -2.05 -9.60
CA GLU A 122 -9.38 -1.62 -8.92
C GLU A 122 -9.47 -2.01 -7.45
N LEU A 123 -8.39 -2.62 -6.96
CA LEU A 123 -8.25 -3.12 -5.60
C LEU A 123 -7.17 -2.31 -4.90
N GLU A 124 -7.50 -1.68 -3.79
CA GLU A 124 -6.51 -1.08 -2.86
C GLU A 124 -6.47 -1.95 -1.60
N LEU A 125 -5.34 -2.61 -1.36
CA LEU A 125 -5.16 -3.51 -0.21
C LEU A 125 -4.10 -2.95 0.74
N TYR A 126 -4.44 -2.81 2.01
CA TYR A 126 -3.54 -2.33 3.07
C TYR A 126 -3.85 -2.94 4.42
N VAL A 127 -2.90 -2.87 5.35
CA VAL A 127 -3.10 -3.27 6.75
C VAL A 127 -3.43 -2.04 7.59
N GLU A 128 -4.55 -2.06 8.30
CA GLU A 128 -4.89 -1.05 9.32
C GLU A 128 -3.91 -1.17 10.50
N LYS A 129 -3.39 -0.04 10.97
CA LYS A 129 -2.59 0.07 12.19
C LYS A 129 -3.35 0.84 13.25
#